data_AF-A0A971IFR5-F1
#
_entry.id   AF-A0A971IFR5-F1
#
_cell.length_a   1.000
_cell.length_b   1.000
_cell.length_c   1.000
_cell.angle_alpha   90.00
_cell.angle_beta   90.00
_cell.angle_gamma   90.00
#
_symmetry.space_group_name_H-M   'P 1'
#
loop_
_entity.id
_entity.type
_entity.pdbx_description
1 polymer ?
#
loop_
_entity_poly.entity_id
_entity_poly.type
_entity_poly.pdbx_seq_one_letter_code
_entity_poly.pdbx_strand_id
1 'polypeptide(L)'
;MSSLSMLHLLPGWLQLVLFAYWAVAIVLLIMDEREPAVTLAWLFVLVFLPFAGMVLYIFFGRDWKVVAQRHHWIERLRHKEREEMAPIYARNAGAHERFLREWAADMAVPIQRAITSENVSALLPAASIELYHDGAHKFRRLKEDLAAARRFIHLQYFIWERDRLTAELVPILLDRLAAGVE
;
A
#
# COMPACT_ATOMS: atom_id res chain seq x y z
N MET A 1 33.29 -15.46 33.11
CA MET A 1 32.37 -14.33 33.34
C MET A 1 33.18 -13.04 33.40
N SER A 2 33.73 -12.59 32.27
CA SER A 2 34.69 -11.48 32.19
C SER A 2 34.54 -10.65 30.90
N SER A 3 33.32 -10.59 30.36
CA SER A 3 32.98 -9.77 29.20
C SER A 3 32.32 -8.43 29.56
N LEU A 4 31.96 -8.22 30.83
CA LEU A 4 31.32 -6.99 31.31
C LEU A 4 32.31 -5.86 31.66
N SER A 5 33.61 -6.12 31.68
CA SER A 5 34.64 -5.16 32.11
C SER A 5 35.20 -4.26 31.00
N MET A 6 35.01 -4.61 29.71
CA MET A 6 35.53 -3.78 28.60
C MET A 6 34.69 -2.54 28.29
N LEU A 7 33.42 -2.51 28.70
CA LEU A 7 32.53 -1.37 28.41
C LEU A 7 32.90 -0.10 29.20
N HIS A 8 33.54 -0.21 30.37
CA HIS A 8 33.91 0.94 31.21
C HIS A 8 35.23 1.61 30.82
N LEU A 9 35.92 1.14 29.78
CA LEU A 9 37.20 1.73 29.32
C LEU A 9 37.02 2.96 28.44
N LEU A 10 35.81 3.20 27.93
CA LEU A 10 35.50 4.35 27.08
C LEU A 10 34.89 5.47 27.93
N PRO A 11 35.26 6.74 27.68
CA PRO A 11 34.58 7.87 28.29
C PRO A 11 33.07 7.80 28.07
N GLY A 12 32.25 8.11 29.08
CA GLY A 12 30.79 8.01 28.98
C GLY A 12 30.18 8.81 27.82
N TRP A 13 30.83 9.92 27.42
CA TRP A 13 30.41 10.69 26.24
C TRP A 13 30.55 9.91 24.92
N LEU A 14 31.57 9.03 24.81
CA LEU A 14 31.81 8.22 23.63
C LEU A 14 30.78 7.10 23.49
N GLN A 15 30.38 6.50 24.62
CA GLN A 15 29.28 5.53 24.66
C GLN A 15 27.97 6.18 24.19
N LEU A 16 27.69 7.41 24.63
CA LEU A 16 26.49 8.16 24.25
C LEU A 16 26.48 8.48 22.75
N VAL A 17 27.62 8.88 22.18
CA VAL A 17 27.75 9.13 20.73
C VAL A 17 27.53 7.84 19.91
N LEU A 18 28.12 6.72 20.33
CA LEU A 18 27.94 5.44 19.64
C LEU A 18 26.48 4.94 19.72
N PHE A 19 25.84 5.12 20.88
CA PHE A 19 24.43 4.79 21.04
C PHE A 19 23.54 5.65 20.12
N ALA A 20 23.76 6.96 20.10
CA ALA A 20 23.02 7.88 19.23
C ALA A 20 23.23 7.53 17.74
N TYR A 21 24.46 7.19 17.34
CA TYR A 21 24.78 6.76 15.98
C TYR A 21 23.96 5.52 15.57
N TRP A 22 23.96 4.46 16.39
CA TRP A 22 23.20 3.25 16.09
C TRP A 22 21.69 3.45 16.13
N ALA A 23 21.19 4.26 17.07
CA ALA A 23 19.77 4.61 17.11
C ALA A 23 19.32 5.31 15.82
N VAL A 24 20.11 6.27 15.32
CA VAL A 24 19.83 6.96 14.05
C VAL A 24 19.95 6.00 12.87
N ALA A 25 20.98 5.15 12.83
CA ALA A 25 21.17 4.16 11.76
C ALA A 25 20.00 3.18 11.66
N ILE A 26 19.50 2.68 12.80
CA ILE A 26 18.34 1.78 12.85
C ILE A 26 17.07 2.48 12.37
N VAL A 27 16.79 3.69 12.85
CA VAL A 27 15.63 4.47 12.39
C VAL A 27 15.70 4.69 10.88
N LEU A 28 16.87 5.07 10.37
CA LEU A 28 17.07 5.31 8.95
C LEU A 28 16.91 4.05 8.09
N LEU A 29 17.35 2.89 8.56
CA LEU A 29 17.19 1.60 7.86
C LEU A 29 15.74 1.10 7.89
N ILE A 30 15.02 1.28 9.00
CA ILE A 30 13.60 0.88 9.12
C ILE A 30 12.69 1.77 8.28
N MET A 31 12.99 3.07 8.21
CA MET A 31 12.20 4.02 7.41
C MET A 31 12.32 3.80 5.90
N ASP A 32 13.30 3.02 5.43
CA ASP A 32 13.52 2.77 4.01
C ASP A 32 12.90 1.43 3.61
N GLU A 33 11.79 1.47 2.88
CA GLU A 33 11.09 0.29 2.34
C GLU A 33 11.88 -0.29 1.16
N ARG A 34 13.02 -0.94 1.44
CA ARG A 34 13.89 -1.55 0.42
C ARG A 34 13.94 -3.05 0.48
N GLU A 35 14.36 -3.64 -0.64
CA GLU A 35 14.67 -5.07 -0.70
C GLU A 35 15.71 -5.43 0.38
N PRO A 36 15.54 -6.57 1.06
CA PRO A 36 16.42 -6.97 2.17
C PRO A 36 17.92 -6.95 1.83
N ALA A 37 18.28 -7.27 0.58
CA ALA A 37 19.66 -7.26 0.12
C ALA A 37 20.30 -5.86 0.13
N VAL A 38 19.55 -4.82 -0.24
CA VAL A 38 20.04 -3.42 -0.26
C VAL A 38 20.21 -2.89 1.16
N THR A 39 19.25 -3.21 2.04
CA THR A 39 19.32 -2.86 3.46
C THR A 39 20.54 -3.50 4.14
N LEU A 40 20.82 -4.76 3.85
CA LEU A 40 22.02 -5.45 4.35
C LEU A 40 23.32 -4.84 3.84
N ALA A 41 23.39 -4.46 2.56
CA ALA A 41 24.57 -3.78 2.00
C ALA A 41 24.87 -2.46 2.74
N TRP A 42 23.84 -1.65 2.99
CA TRP A 42 24.00 -0.40 3.75
C TRP A 42 24.31 -0.64 5.23
N LEU A 43 23.74 -1.69 5.84
CA LEU A 43 24.09 -2.10 7.20
C LEU A 43 25.60 -2.40 7.28
N PHE A 44 26.16 -3.16 6.33
CA PHE A 44 27.60 -3.42 6.30
C PHE A 44 28.42 -2.13 6.17
N VAL A 45 28.03 -1.22 5.28
CA VAL A 45 28.72 0.08 5.13
C VAL A 45 28.69 0.88 6.44
N LEU A 46 27.57 0.90 7.16
CA LEU A 46 27.44 1.59 8.45
C LEU A 46 28.26 0.92 9.57
N VAL A 47 28.33 -0.42 9.60
CA VAL A 47 29.16 -1.17 10.55
C VAL A 47 30.64 -0.91 10.31
N PHE A 48 31.11 -1.05 9.06
CA PHE A 48 32.54 -1.03 8.75
C PHE A 48 33.10 0.40 8.62
N LEU A 49 32.29 1.37 8.21
CA LEU A 49 32.65 2.78 8.08
C LEU A 49 31.72 3.63 8.97
N PRO A 50 31.94 3.66 10.30
CA PRO A 50 31.16 4.52 11.17
C PRO A 50 31.34 5.99 10.79
N PHE A 51 30.27 6.79 10.91
CA PHE A 51 30.15 8.19 10.47
C PHE A 51 30.27 8.41 8.95
N ALA A 52 31.32 7.94 8.28
CA ALA A 52 31.49 8.07 6.83
C ALA A 52 30.38 7.32 6.07
N GLY A 53 30.04 6.11 6.50
CA GLY A 53 28.94 5.33 5.98
C GLY A 53 27.58 6.02 6.17
N MET A 54 27.41 6.81 7.24
CA MET A 54 26.19 7.59 7.47
C MET A 54 26.05 8.70 6.44
N VAL A 55 27.14 9.44 6.18
CA VAL A 55 27.16 10.45 5.12
C VAL A 55 26.86 9.78 3.78
N LEU A 56 27.53 8.67 3.45
CA LEU A 56 27.28 7.92 2.22
C LEU A 56 25.83 7.44 2.10
N TYR A 57 25.24 6.94 3.19
CA TYR A 57 23.84 6.50 3.21
C TYR A 57 22.87 7.66 2.92
N ILE A 58 23.10 8.82 3.54
CA ILE A 58 22.25 10.00 3.32
C ILE A 58 22.33 10.45 1.86
N PHE A 59 23.51 10.43 1.22
CA PHE A 59 23.64 10.93 -0.16
C PHE A 59 23.29 9.90 -1.23
N PHE A 60 23.64 8.62 -1.02
CA PHE A 60 23.55 7.57 -2.04
C PHE A 60 22.63 6.42 -1.65
N GLY A 61 22.38 6.22 -0.36
CA GLY A 61 21.55 5.12 0.14
C GLY A 61 20.07 5.41 0.12
N ARG A 62 19.68 6.65 0.35
CA ARG A 62 18.27 7.07 0.33
C ARG A 62 17.87 7.61 -1.04
N ASP A 63 16.88 7.00 -1.67
CA ASP A 63 16.30 7.48 -2.94
C ASP A 63 15.35 8.65 -2.67
N TRP A 64 15.91 9.80 -2.33
CA TRP A 64 15.16 11.04 -2.10
C TRP A 64 14.23 11.40 -3.26
N LYS A 65 14.61 11.03 -4.49
CA LYS A 65 13.78 11.22 -5.69
C LYS A 65 12.50 10.39 -5.62
N VAL A 66 12.57 9.12 -5.24
CA VAL A 66 11.40 8.24 -5.13
C VAL A 66 10.49 8.71 -3.98
N VAL A 67 11.07 9.09 -2.84
CA VAL A 67 10.31 9.62 -1.70
C VAL A 67 9.58 10.92 -2.06
N ALA A 68 10.28 11.88 -2.68
CA ALA A 68 9.69 13.15 -3.08
C ALA A 68 8.65 13.00 -4.21
N GLN A 69 8.92 12.13 -5.19
CA GLN A 69 7.99 11.85 -6.29
C GLN A 69 6.75 11.12 -5.82
N ARG A 70 6.87 10.15 -4.89
CA ARG A 70 5.74 9.43 -4.30
C ARG A 70 4.81 10.38 -3.58
N HIS A 71 5.35 11.31 -2.77
CA HIS A 71 4.55 12.32 -2.08
C HIS A 71 3.77 13.20 -3.06
N HIS A 72 4.46 13.81 -4.03
CA HIS A 72 3.81 14.71 -4.99
C HIS A 72 2.81 13.98 -5.92
N TRP A 73 3.08 12.73 -6.27
CA TRP A 73 2.15 11.90 -7.03
C TRP A 73 0.89 11.57 -6.23
N ILE A 74 1.03 11.15 -4.96
CA ILE A 74 -0.11 10.88 -4.07
C ILE A 74 -0.95 12.16 -3.86
N GLU A 75 -0.31 13.31 -3.67
CA GLU A 75 -1.04 14.58 -3.53
C GLU A 75 -1.85 14.93 -4.78
N ARG A 76 -1.24 14.81 -5.97
CA ARG A 76 -1.96 15.04 -7.24
C ARG A 76 -3.11 14.08 -7.43
N LEU A 77 -2.94 12.80 -7.10
CA LEU A 77 -4.01 11.82 -7.14
C LEU A 77 -5.14 12.19 -6.16
N ARG A 78 -4.82 12.58 -4.93
CA ARG A 78 -5.80 13.03 -3.94
C ARG A 78 -6.54 14.30 -4.38
N HIS A 79 -5.87 15.21 -5.09
CA HIS A 79 -6.53 16.37 -5.67
C HIS A 79 -7.51 15.99 -6.77
N LYS A 80 -7.07 15.18 -7.73
CA LYS A 80 -7.90 14.73 -8.85
C LYS A 80 -9.08 13.90 -8.36
N GLU A 81 -8.84 12.99 -7.42
CA GLU A 81 -9.87 12.16 -6.80
C GLU A 81 -10.92 13.02 -6.10
N ARG A 82 -10.52 14.01 -5.30
CA ARG A 82 -11.48 14.89 -4.63
C ARG A 82 -12.35 15.66 -5.62
N GLU A 83 -11.77 16.10 -6.72
CA GLU A 83 -12.49 16.83 -7.76
C GLU A 83 -13.49 15.94 -8.53
N GLU A 84 -13.04 14.77 -9.01
CA GLU A 84 -13.85 13.86 -9.81
C GLU A 84 -14.89 13.08 -8.97
N MET A 85 -14.57 12.75 -7.72
CA MET A 85 -15.42 11.95 -6.83
C MET A 85 -16.35 12.79 -5.94
N ALA A 86 -16.14 14.11 -5.81
CA ALA A 86 -17.01 15.01 -5.06
C ALA A 86 -18.52 14.76 -5.27
N PRO A 87 -19.05 14.66 -6.52
CA PRO A 87 -20.48 14.43 -6.72
C PRO A 87 -20.94 13.05 -6.22
N ILE A 88 -20.08 12.03 -6.30
CA ILE A 88 -20.37 10.68 -5.84
C ILE A 88 -20.42 10.66 -4.30
N TYR A 89 -19.50 11.36 -3.63
CA TYR A 89 -19.51 11.49 -2.17
C TYR A 89 -20.71 12.27 -1.67
N ALA A 90 -21.04 13.39 -2.32
CA ALA A 90 -22.23 14.17 -1.98
C ALA A 90 -23.51 13.33 -2.08
N ARG A 91 -23.65 12.52 -3.15
CA ARG A 91 -24.79 11.61 -3.31
C ARG A 91 -24.89 10.56 -2.21
N ASN A 92 -23.77 10.16 -1.62
CA ASN A 92 -23.70 9.11 -0.61
C ASN A 92 -23.52 9.64 0.84
N ALA A 93 -23.50 10.96 1.05
CA ALA A 93 -23.25 11.57 2.35
C ALA A 93 -24.23 11.06 3.43
N GLY A 94 -25.51 10.95 3.10
CA GLY A 94 -26.52 10.44 4.04
C GLY A 94 -26.31 8.98 4.44
N ALA A 95 -25.72 8.14 3.57
CA ALA A 95 -25.37 6.77 3.92
C ALA A 95 -24.17 6.72 4.88
N HIS A 96 -23.18 7.59 4.65
CA HIS A 96 -22.04 7.74 5.55
C HIS A 96 -22.46 8.23 6.94
N GLU A 97 -23.35 9.22 7.02
CA GLU A 97 -23.91 9.70 8.29
C GLU A 97 -24.71 8.63 9.03
N ARG A 98 -25.48 7.80 8.32
CA ARG A 98 -26.17 6.65 8.94
C ARG A 98 -25.18 5.66 9.51
N PHE A 99 -24.15 5.29 8.75
CA PHE A 99 -23.08 4.40 9.23
C PHE A 99 -22.42 4.94 10.50
N LEU A 100 -22.03 6.22 10.52
CA LEU A 100 -21.40 6.82 11.71
C LEU A 100 -22.33 6.84 12.93
N ARG A 101 -23.64 6.98 12.73
CA ARG A 101 -24.63 6.94 13.83
C ARG A 101 -24.88 5.53 14.34
N GLU A 102 -25.07 4.58 13.44
CA GLU A 102 -25.36 3.17 13.78
C GLU A 102 -24.16 2.50 14.45
N TRP A 103 -22.94 2.82 14.00
CA TRP A 103 -21.71 2.15 14.40
C TRP A 103 -20.79 3.03 15.24
N ALA A 104 -21.31 4.12 15.84
CA ALA A 104 -20.51 5.14 16.53
C ALA A 104 -19.58 4.58 17.62
N ALA A 105 -20.03 3.55 18.33
CA ALA A 105 -19.32 2.90 19.43
C ALA A 105 -18.61 1.59 19.02
N ASP A 106 -18.65 1.24 17.73
CA ASP A 106 -18.08 0.00 17.18
C ASP A 106 -16.67 0.23 16.62
N MET A 107 -15.88 -0.84 16.51
CA MET A 107 -14.60 -0.86 15.81
C MET A 107 -14.72 -0.55 14.31
N ALA A 108 -15.92 -0.66 13.73
CA ALA A 108 -16.20 -0.31 12.35
C ALA A 108 -15.79 1.14 12.00
N VAL A 109 -15.99 2.11 12.90
CA VAL A 109 -15.63 3.51 12.65
C VAL A 109 -14.11 3.72 12.65
N PRO A 110 -13.34 3.26 13.65
CA PRO A 110 -11.88 3.24 13.58
C PRO A 110 -11.33 2.55 12.32
N ILE A 111 -11.89 1.40 11.94
CA ILE A 111 -11.48 0.67 10.73
C ILE A 111 -11.75 1.50 9.47
N GLN A 112 -12.94 2.09 9.35
CA GLN A 112 -13.32 2.96 8.24
C GLN A 112 -12.37 4.17 8.12
N ARG A 113 -11.99 4.78 9.24
CA ARG A 113 -11.01 5.88 9.26
C ARG A 113 -9.62 5.42 8.83
N ALA A 114 -9.13 4.30 9.36
CA ALA A 114 -7.81 3.77 9.02
C ALA A 114 -7.71 3.42 7.52
N ILE A 115 -8.74 2.78 6.97
CA ILE A 115 -8.81 2.49 5.53
C ILE A 115 -8.80 3.79 4.72
N THR A 116 -9.57 4.80 5.13
CA THR A 116 -9.65 6.07 4.39
C THR A 116 -8.37 6.91 4.49
N SER A 117 -7.63 6.86 5.61
CA SER A 117 -6.39 7.62 5.79
C SER A 117 -5.23 7.07 4.95
N GLU A 118 -5.18 5.74 4.77
CA GLU A 118 -4.15 5.05 4.00
C GLU A 118 -4.46 5.01 2.49
N ASN A 119 -5.70 5.25 2.09
CA ASN A 119 -6.12 5.25 0.69
C ASN A 119 -6.26 6.67 0.12
N VAL A 120 -6.34 6.74 -1.22
CA VAL A 120 -6.65 7.99 -1.94
C VAL A 120 -8.14 8.29 -1.89
N SER A 121 -8.99 7.27 -1.96
CA SER A 121 -10.45 7.40 -2.01
C SER A 121 -11.13 7.13 -0.67
N ALA A 122 -12.25 7.79 -0.43
CA ALA A 122 -13.13 7.49 0.69
C ALA A 122 -13.98 6.23 0.45
N LEU A 123 -14.40 5.60 1.55
CA LEU A 123 -15.29 4.44 1.50
C LEU A 123 -16.70 4.83 1.02
N LEU A 124 -17.21 4.05 0.07
CA LEU A 124 -18.56 4.17 -0.45
C LEU A 124 -19.46 3.07 0.14
N PRO A 125 -20.76 3.35 0.35
CA PRO A 125 -21.71 2.34 0.79
C PRO A 125 -21.92 1.29 -0.30
N ALA A 126 -22.04 0.03 0.12
CA ALA A 126 -22.45 -1.07 -0.75
C ALA A 126 -23.96 -1.28 -0.66
N ALA A 127 -24.63 -1.46 -1.80
CA ALA A 127 -26.06 -1.79 -1.84
C ALA A 127 -26.33 -3.27 -1.53
N SER A 128 -25.40 -4.15 -1.90
CA SER A 128 -25.45 -5.59 -1.64
C SER A 128 -24.04 -6.14 -1.56
N ILE A 129 -23.89 -7.26 -0.85
CA ILE A 129 -22.62 -7.97 -0.69
C ILE A 129 -22.91 -9.45 -0.89
N GLU A 130 -22.14 -10.10 -1.76
CA GLU A 130 -22.17 -11.54 -1.98
C GLU A 130 -20.78 -12.10 -1.66
N LEU A 131 -20.73 -13.12 -0.80
CA LEU A 131 -19.49 -13.74 -0.35
C LEU A 131 -19.27 -15.08 -1.06
N TYR A 132 -18.09 -15.24 -1.65
CA TYR A 132 -17.67 -16.49 -2.30
C TYR A 132 -16.60 -17.18 -1.47
N HIS A 133 -16.84 -18.45 -1.13
CA HIS A 133 -15.89 -19.25 -0.34
C HIS A 133 -15.01 -20.16 -1.21
N ASP A 134 -15.27 -20.24 -2.51
CA ASP A 134 -14.47 -21.01 -3.46
C ASP A 134 -14.39 -20.33 -4.82
N GLY A 135 -13.36 -20.72 -5.58
CA GLY A 135 -13.11 -20.19 -6.91
C GLY A 135 -14.17 -20.56 -7.94
N ALA A 136 -14.79 -21.75 -7.84
CA ALA A 136 -15.75 -22.20 -8.83
C ALA A 136 -16.99 -21.31 -8.85
N HIS A 137 -17.55 -20.98 -7.68
CA HIS A 137 -18.66 -20.03 -7.58
C HIS A 137 -18.26 -18.64 -8.06
N LYS A 138 -17.11 -18.11 -7.61
CA LYS A 138 -16.61 -16.79 -8.01
C LYS A 138 -16.44 -16.68 -9.53
N PHE A 139 -15.84 -17.67 -10.17
CA PHE A 139 -15.58 -17.63 -11.62
C PHE A 139 -16.81 -17.93 -12.47
N ARG A 140 -17.79 -18.70 -11.96
CA ARG A 140 -19.10 -18.79 -12.61
C ARG A 140 -19.80 -17.44 -12.62
N ARG A 141 -19.90 -16.77 -11.46
CA ARG A 141 -20.52 -15.44 -11.38
C ARG A 141 -19.79 -14.41 -12.25
N LEU A 142 -18.45 -14.40 -12.22
CA LEU A 142 -17.67 -13.51 -13.09
C LEU A 142 -18.04 -13.68 -14.56
N LYS A 143 -18.15 -14.92 -15.05
CA LYS A 143 -18.52 -15.19 -16.45
C LYS A 143 -19.91 -14.65 -16.78
N GLU A 144 -20.86 -14.79 -15.87
CA GLU A 144 -22.21 -14.23 -16.02
C GLU A 144 -22.19 -12.70 -16.07
N ASP A 145 -21.44 -12.05 -15.18
CA ASP A 145 -21.34 -10.59 -15.13
C ASP A 145 -20.63 -10.03 -16.37
N LEU A 146 -19.58 -10.70 -16.86
CA LEU A 146 -18.93 -10.35 -18.11
C LEU A 146 -19.91 -10.47 -19.29
N ALA A 147 -20.64 -11.59 -19.39
CA ALA A 147 -21.62 -11.78 -20.45
C ALA A 147 -22.79 -10.78 -20.39
N ALA A 148 -23.15 -10.31 -19.19
CA ALA A 148 -24.22 -9.34 -18.98
C ALA A 148 -23.76 -7.88 -19.15
N ALA A 149 -22.45 -7.62 -19.29
CA ALA A 149 -21.90 -6.28 -19.41
C ALA A 149 -22.48 -5.54 -20.63
N ARG A 150 -22.75 -4.23 -20.45
CA ARG A 150 -23.43 -3.39 -21.46
C ARG A 150 -22.64 -2.18 -21.93
N ARG A 151 -21.64 -1.73 -21.17
CA ARG A 151 -20.91 -0.48 -21.46
C ARG A 151 -19.42 -0.60 -21.27
N PHE A 152 -19.00 -1.06 -20.09
CA PHE A 152 -17.59 -1.19 -19.73
C PHE A 152 -17.33 -2.49 -18.98
N ILE A 153 -16.18 -3.10 -19.21
CA ILE A 153 -15.61 -4.17 -18.41
C ILE A 153 -14.25 -3.69 -17.89
N HIS A 154 -14.18 -3.35 -16.60
CA HIS A 154 -12.91 -3.06 -15.94
C HIS A 154 -12.42 -4.31 -15.20
N LEU A 155 -11.25 -4.80 -15.61
CA LEU A 155 -10.69 -6.05 -15.12
C LEU A 155 -9.28 -5.80 -14.57
N GLN A 156 -9.06 -6.08 -13.27
CA GLN A 156 -7.76 -5.94 -12.61
C GLN A 156 -7.37 -7.26 -11.93
N TYR A 157 -6.28 -7.88 -12.40
CA TYR A 157 -5.77 -9.16 -11.91
C TYR A 157 -4.27 -9.09 -11.71
N PHE A 158 -3.76 -9.82 -10.72
CA PHE A 158 -2.32 -9.92 -10.47
C PHE A 158 -1.59 -10.69 -11.59
N ILE A 159 -2.20 -11.79 -12.07
CA ILE A 159 -1.69 -12.61 -13.18
C ILE A 159 -2.79 -12.82 -14.21
N TRP A 160 -2.45 -12.65 -15.48
CA TRP A 160 -3.25 -13.03 -16.62
C TRP A 160 -2.37 -13.81 -17.59
N GLU A 161 -2.63 -15.10 -17.74
CA GLU A 161 -1.82 -16.00 -18.54
C GLU A 161 -2.70 -16.95 -19.35
N ARG A 162 -2.14 -17.60 -20.37
CA ARG A 162 -2.89 -18.51 -21.22
C ARG A 162 -3.10 -19.86 -20.51
N ASP A 163 -4.22 -19.97 -19.84
CA ASP A 163 -4.63 -21.13 -19.05
C ASP A 163 -6.07 -21.55 -19.39
N ARG A 164 -6.60 -22.53 -18.66
CA ARG A 164 -7.97 -23.01 -18.85
C ARG A 164 -9.01 -21.93 -18.54
N LEU A 165 -8.79 -21.11 -17.51
CA LEU A 165 -9.74 -20.09 -17.09
C LEU A 165 -9.85 -18.97 -18.13
N THR A 166 -8.73 -18.40 -18.53
CA THR A 166 -8.67 -17.35 -19.56
C THR A 166 -9.17 -17.85 -20.90
N ALA A 167 -8.93 -19.13 -21.25
CA ALA A 167 -9.53 -19.73 -22.44
C ALA A 167 -11.07 -19.73 -22.41
N GLU A 168 -11.68 -19.80 -21.23
CA GLU A 168 -13.14 -19.66 -21.06
C GLU A 168 -13.60 -18.20 -21.04
N LEU A 169 -12.79 -17.27 -20.52
CA LEU A 169 -13.13 -15.85 -20.43
C LEU A 169 -13.00 -15.11 -21.77
N VAL A 170 -11.96 -15.42 -22.55
CA VAL A 170 -11.64 -14.72 -23.81
C VAL A 170 -12.81 -14.72 -24.81
N PRO A 171 -13.50 -15.84 -25.07
CA PRO A 171 -14.66 -15.83 -25.97
C PRO A 171 -15.77 -14.89 -25.51
N ILE A 172 -16.02 -14.80 -24.19
CA ILE A 172 -17.03 -13.90 -23.61
C ILE A 172 -16.61 -12.45 -23.84
N LEU A 173 -15.34 -12.13 -23.56
CA LEU A 173 -14.81 -10.78 -23.77
C LEU A 173 -14.84 -10.36 -25.24
N LEU A 174 -14.51 -11.27 -26.17
CA LEU A 174 -14.58 -11.01 -27.61
C LEU A 174 -16.01 -10.77 -28.08
N ASP A 175 -16.98 -11.54 -27.56
CA ASP A 175 -18.39 -11.34 -27.85
C ASP A 175 -18.89 -9.99 -27.33
N ARG A 176 -18.51 -9.59 -26.11
CA ARG A 176 -18.86 -8.27 -25.56
C ARG A 176 -18.21 -7.13 -26.31
N LEU A 177 -16.94 -7.28 -26.71
CA LEU A 177 -16.25 -6.33 -27.56
C LEU A 177 -16.96 -6.16 -28.91
N ALA A 178 -17.39 -7.26 -29.53
CA ALA A 178 -18.17 -7.23 -30.77
C ALA A 178 -19.55 -6.55 -30.58
N ALA A 179 -20.12 -6.63 -29.38
CA ALA A 179 -21.35 -5.92 -29.00
C ALA A 179 -21.13 -4.44 -28.64
N GLY A 180 -19.90 -3.90 -28.77
CA GLY A 180 -19.58 -2.50 -28.51
C GLY A 180 -19.39 -2.16 -27.03
N VAL A 181 -19.15 -3.15 -26.18
CA VAL A 181 -18.74 -2.96 -24.79
C VAL A 181 -17.24 -2.66 -24.76
N GLU A 182 -16.85 -1.59 -24.06
CA GLU A 182 -15.45 -1.18 -23.86
C GLU A 182 -14.73 -2.00 -22.77
#